data_AF-A0AA41ULQ4-F1
#
_entry.id   AF-A0AA41ULQ4-F1
#
_cell.length_a   1.000
_cell.length_b   1.000
_cell.length_c   1.000
_cell.angle_alpha   90.00
_cell.angle_beta   90.00
_cell.angle_gamma   90.00
#
_symmetry.space_group_name_H-M   'P 1'
#
loop_
_entity.id
_entity.type
_entity.pdbx_description
1 polymer ?
#
loop_
_entity_poly.entity_id
_entity_poly.type
_entity_poly.pdbx_seq_one_letter_code
_entity_poly.pdbx_strand_id
1 'polypeptide(L)' 'MRDGRCPRCQSKTVYQMRNGVTTASGKNVFVRGTALIGSAATDRMTLVCTTCGHYEHYLTDAAILKRVAQKWDKVG' A
#
# COMPACT_ATOMS: atom_id res chain seq x y z
N MET A 1 0.77 10.00 -3.35
CA MET A 1 -0.63 10.44 -3.62
C MET A 1 -1.42 10.91 -2.40
N ARG A 2 -0.86 10.87 -1.17
CA ARG A 2 -1.60 11.21 0.08
C ARG A 2 -2.05 12.67 0.20
N ASP A 3 -1.45 13.57 -0.57
CA ASP A 3 -1.82 14.98 -0.72
C ASP A 3 -2.91 15.22 -1.77
N GLY A 4 -3.50 14.15 -2.32
CA GLY A 4 -4.54 14.21 -3.34
C GLY A 4 -4.04 14.48 -4.75
N ARG A 5 -2.72 14.44 -5.00
CA ARG A 5 -2.12 14.60 -6.33
C ARG A 5 -1.32 13.38 -6.75
N CYS A 6 -1.43 13.02 -8.02
CA CYS A 6 -0.62 11.96 -8.60
C CYS A 6 0.83 12.44 -8.78
N PRO A 7 1.85 11.78 -8.18
CA PRO A 7 3.24 12.20 -8.36
C PRO A 7 3.71 12.01 -9.80
N ARG A 8 3.09 11.09 -10.55
CA ARG A 8 3.44 10.77 -11.93
C ARG A 8 2.92 11.78 -12.94
N CYS A 9 1.65 12.19 -12.84
CA CYS A 9 1.00 13.06 -13.85
C CYS A 9 0.40 14.35 -13.29
N GLN A 10 0.55 14.63 -12.00
CA GLN A 10 0.04 15.81 -11.29
C GLN A 10 -1.50 15.95 -11.25
N SER A 11 -2.24 15.01 -11.81
CA SER A 11 -3.71 14.99 -11.74
C SER A 11 -4.23 14.86 -10.30
N LYS A 12 -5.41 15.44 -10.05
CA LYS A 12 -6.13 15.37 -8.77
C LYS A 12 -7.15 14.21 -8.69
N THR A 13 -7.27 13.40 -9.73
CA THR A 13 -8.20 12.26 -9.80
C THR A 13 -7.60 11.04 -9.10
N VAL A 14 -7.36 11.18 -7.80
CA VAL A 14 -6.78 10.16 -6.93
C VAL A 14 -7.87 9.63 -6.01
N TYR A 15 -7.97 8.31 -5.93
CA TYR A 15 -8.93 7.60 -5.08
C TYR A 15 -8.20 6.69 -4.10
N GLN A 16 -8.80 6.48 -2.93
CA GLN A 16 -8.24 5.63 -1.89
C GLN A 16 -9.15 4.46 -1.56
N MET A 17 -8.56 3.32 -1.17
CA MET A 17 -9.26 2.16 -0.63
C MET A 17 -8.50 1.61 0.56
N ARG A 18 -9.18 1.46 1.71
CA ARG A 18 -8.63 0.78 2.88
C ARG A 18 -8.64 -0.74 2.61
N ASN A 19 -7.62 -1.42 3.11
CA ASN A 19 -7.41 -2.87 3.01
C ASN A 19 -7.15 -3.40 1.59
N GLY A 20 -6.61 -2.56 0.71
CA GLY A 20 -6.08 -3.04 -0.56
C GLY A 20 -7.10 -3.11 -1.68
N VAL A 21 -6.61 -3.36 -2.89
CA VAL A 21 -7.45 -3.88 -3.98
C VAL A 21 -7.46 -5.40 -3.80
N THR A 22 -8.61 -5.94 -3.39
CA THR A 22 -8.79 -7.39 -3.27
C THR A 22 -9.07 -7.97 -4.66
N THR A 23 -8.57 -9.17 -4.95
CA THR A 23 -9.04 -9.91 -6.12
C THR A 23 -10.51 -10.31 -5.89
N ALA A 24 -11.27 -10.61 -6.96
CA ALA A 24 -12.65 -11.09 -6.85
C ALA A 24 -12.81 -12.33 -5.93
N SER A 25 -11.73 -13.05 -5.67
CA SER A 25 -11.64 -14.17 -4.72
C SER A 25 -11.32 -13.77 -3.27
N GLY A 26 -11.33 -12.48 -2.94
CA GLY A 26 -11.01 -11.96 -1.61
C GLY A 26 -9.55 -12.13 -1.18
N LYS A 27 -8.67 -12.56 -2.10
CA LYS A 27 -7.26 -12.77 -1.80
C LYS A 27 -6.53 -11.44 -1.93
N ASN A 28 -5.88 -11.03 -0.85
CA ASN A 28 -4.96 -9.90 -0.89
C ASN A 28 -3.83 -10.21 -1.87
N VAL A 29 -3.32 -9.20 -2.59
CA VAL A 29 -2.06 -9.34 -3.32
C VAL A 29 -0.97 -9.55 -2.26
N PHE A 30 -0.54 -10.81 -2.12
CA PHE A 30 0.54 -11.22 -1.22
C PHE A 30 1.85 -11.12 -1.99
N VAL A 31 2.76 -10.26 -1.53
CA VAL A 31 4.16 -10.36 -1.93
C VAL A 31 4.75 -11.57 -1.20
N ARG A 32 5.05 -12.65 -1.93
CA ARG A 32 5.73 -13.83 -1.37
C ARG A 32 7.10 -13.40 -0.83
N GLY A 33 7.41 -13.80 0.41
CA GLY A 33 8.69 -13.51 1.07
C GLY A 33 8.61 -12.55 2.25
N THR A 34 7.52 -11.78 2.41
CA THR A 34 7.36 -10.85 3.53
C THR A 34 6.40 -11.42 4.59
N ALA A 35 6.82 -12.43 5.34
CA ALA A 35 6.01 -13.03 6.42
C ALA A 35 5.49 -12.00 7.44
N LEU A 36 6.16 -10.84 7.57
CA LEU A 36 5.78 -9.74 8.45
C LEU A 36 4.62 -8.89 7.93
N ILE A 37 4.42 -8.86 6.62
CA ILE A 37 3.51 -7.91 5.93
C ILE A 37 2.35 -8.67 5.30
N GLY A 38 2.50 -9.97 5.04
CA GLY A 38 1.55 -10.81 4.32
C GLY A 38 0.47 -11.48 5.17
N SER A 39 0.04 -10.91 6.30
CA SER A 39 -1.14 -11.44 7.01
C SER A 39 -2.42 -10.73 6.52
N ALA A 40 -3.55 -11.45 6.50
CA ALA A 40 -4.85 -10.88 6.14
C ALA A 40 -5.32 -9.78 7.11
N ALA A 41 -4.72 -9.68 8.30
CA ALA A 41 -5.01 -8.69 9.34
C ALA A 41 -4.15 -7.42 9.24
N THR A 42 -3.29 -7.29 8.23
CA THR A 42 -2.46 -6.11 8.07
C THR A 42 -3.27 -4.96 7.48
N ASP A 43 -3.46 -3.89 8.24
CA ASP A 43 -4.10 -2.67 7.77
C ASP A 43 -3.25 -2.01 6.66
N ARG A 44 -3.90 -1.77 5.52
CA ARG A 44 -3.27 -1.25 4.31
C ARG A 44 -4.11 -0.12 3.71
N MET A 45 -3.46 0.74 2.95
CA MET A 45 -4.10 1.78 2.14
C MET A 45 -3.60 1.68 0.72
N THR A 46 -4.52 1.60 -0.25
CA THR A 46 -4.20 1.76 -1.66
C THR A 46 -4.62 3.13 -2.14
N LEU A 47 -3.80 3.79 -2.94
CA LEU A 47 -4.18 4.97 -3.69
C LEU A 47 -4.00 4.70 -5.18
N VAL A 48 -4.96 5.11 -6.00
CA VAL A 48 -4.95 4.93 -7.46
C VAL A 48 -5.30 6.25 -8.14
N CYS A 49 -4.49 6.66 -9.12
CA CYS A 49 -4.81 7.74 -10.03
C CYS A 49 -5.57 7.21 -11.24
N THR A 50 -6.80 7.67 -11.46
CA THR A 50 -7.62 7.21 -12.60
C THR A 50 -7.27 7.89 -13.92
N THR A 51 -6.43 8.94 -13.92
CA THR A 51 -5.93 9.57 -15.16
C THR A 51 -4.79 8.78 -15.80
N CYS A 52 -3.84 8.27 -15.02
CA CYS A 52 -2.63 7.62 -15.57
C CYS A 52 -2.39 6.19 -15.07
N GLY A 53 -3.28 5.65 -14.23
CA GLY A 53 -3.19 4.28 -13.72
C GLY A 53 -2.07 4.06 -12.68
N HIS A 54 -1.33 5.09 -12.29
CA HIS A 54 -0.34 4.97 -11.22
C HIS A 54 -1.03 4.63 -9.90
N TYR A 55 -0.49 3.66 -9.16
CA TYR A 55 -1.01 3.26 -7.86
C TYR A 55 0.11 3.10 -6.83
N GLU A 56 -0.22 3.33 -5.57
CA GLU A 56 0.64 3.19 -4.40
C GLU A 56 -0.05 2.29 -3.37
N HIS A 57 0.71 1.45 -2.67
CA HIS A 57 0.23 0.72 -1.49
C HIS A 57 1.06 1.14 -0.27
N TYR A 58 0.36 1.49 0.81
CA TYR A 58 0.94 1.82 2.10
C TYR A 58 0.53 0.80 3.15
N LEU A 59 1.48 0.40 3.99
CA LEU A 59 1.18 -0.24 5.26
C LEU A 59 0.82 0.84 6.27
N THR A 60 -0.32 0.67 6.95
CA THR A 60 -0.80 1.63 7.96
C THR A 60 -0.79 1.05 9.37
N ASP A 61 -0.54 -0.25 9.52
CA ASP A 61 -0.35 -0.91 10.82
C ASP A 61 0.99 -0.49 11.48
N ALA A 62 0.89 0.25 12.58
CA ALA A 62 2.04 0.76 13.33
C ALA A 62 2.92 -0.36 13.93
N ALA A 63 2.33 -1.48 14.36
CA ALA A 63 3.08 -2.60 14.93
C ALA A 63 3.91 -3.29 13.85
N ILE A 64 3.37 -3.44 12.64
CA ILE A 64 4.11 -3.99 11.49
C ILE A 64 5.21 -3.04 11.06
N LEU A 65 4.93 -1.74 10.96
CA LEU A 65 5.94 -0.72 10.63
C LEU A 65 7.10 -0.74 11.64
N LYS A 66 6.81 -0.89 12.95
CA LYS A 66 7.85 -1.04 13.98
C LYS A 66 8.71 -2.29 13.76
N ARG A 67 8.09 -3.44 13.43
CA ARG A 67 8.84 -4.67 13.13
C ARG A 67 9.69 -4.56 11.88
N VAL A 68 9.21 -3.86 10.84
CA VAL A 68 9.97 -3.59 9.62
C VAL A 68 11.22 -2.77 9.96
N ALA A 69 11.06 -1.66 10.68
CA ALA A 69 12.18 -0.80 11.09
C ALA A 69 13.23 -1.51 11.97
N GLN A 70 12.85 -2.57 12.67
CA GLN A 70 13.77 -3.38 13.49
C GLN A 70 14.54 -4.45 12.72
N LYS A 71 14.01 -4.92 11.59
CA LYS A 71 14.50 -6.14 10.90
C LYS A 71 15.06 -5.88 9.51
N TRP A 72 14.62 -4.81 8.85
CA TRP A 72 15.01 -4.51 7.49
C TRP A 72 16.14 -3.49 7.50
N ASP A 73 17.11 -3.67 6.60
CA ASP A 73 18.15 -2.69 6.41
C ASP A 73 17.55 -1.37 5.92
N LYS A 74 17.91 -0.28 6.60
CA LYS A 74 17.48 1.06 6.22
C LYS A 74 18.21 1.46 4.94
N VAL A 75 17.46 1.87 3.92
CA VAL A 75 18.03 2.46 2.71
C VAL A 75 18.07 3.98 2.92
N GLY A 76 19.28 4.53 3.11
CA GLY A 76 19.53 5.96 3.33
C GLY A 76 19.42 6.38 4.79
#